data_AF-A3VGM3-F1
#
_entry.id   AF-A3VGM3-F1
#
_cell.length_a   1.000
_cell.length_b   1.000
_cell.length_c   1.000
_cell.angle_alpha   90.00
_cell.angle_beta   90.00
_cell.angle_gamma   90.00
#
_symmetry.space_group_name_H-M   'P 1'
#
loop_
_entity.id
_entity.type
_entity.pdbx_description
1 polymer ?
#
loop_
_entity_poly.entity_id
_entity_poly.type
_entity_poly.pdbx_seq_one_letter_code
_entity_poly.pdbx_strand_id
1 'polypeptide(L)'
;MAARIGALEAGHRLGTVPDQTIRDEVWGLFLGLELAAARPYWLGQRVALIGSGDRMAAYRTAMQVQGVLLEEADEEEAMLAGFRAIRGA
;
A
#
# COMPACT_ATOMS: atom_id res chain seq x y z
N MET A 1 -13.94 8.74 5.45
CA MET A 1 -12.60 8.91 6.04
C MET A 1 -12.63 9.81 7.29
N ALA A 2 -13.02 11.09 7.19
CA ALA A 2 -13.03 12.02 8.34
C ALA A 2 -13.78 11.46 9.58
N ALA A 3 -14.97 10.90 9.40
CA ALA A 3 -15.73 10.28 10.49
C ALA A 3 -15.00 9.10 11.15
N ARG A 4 -14.28 8.26 10.38
CA ARG A 4 -13.51 7.12 10.91
C ARG A 4 -12.31 7.61 11.72
N ILE A 5 -11.59 8.61 11.21
CA ILE A 5 -10.46 9.24 11.92
C ILE A 5 -10.96 9.87 13.23
N GLY A 6 -12.07 10.61 13.19
CA GLY A 6 -12.67 11.20 14.40
C GLY A 6 -13.09 10.14 15.43
N ALA A 7 -13.60 8.98 14.99
CA ALA A 7 -13.91 7.88 15.88
C ALA A 7 -12.65 7.26 16.54
N LEU A 8 -11.55 7.14 15.79
CA LEU A 8 -10.27 6.66 16.34
C LEU A 8 -9.69 7.66 17.35
N GLU A 9 -9.73 8.96 17.04
CA GLU A 9 -9.30 10.02 17.96
C GLU A 9 -10.13 10.02 19.26
N ALA A 10 -11.46 9.93 19.15
CA ALA A 10 -12.33 9.83 20.31
C ALA A 10 -12.01 8.57 21.15
N GLY A 11 -11.83 7.42 20.49
CA GLY A 11 -11.47 6.16 21.15
C GLY A 11 -10.12 6.22 21.88
N HIS A 12 -9.13 6.89 21.29
CA HIS A 12 -7.82 7.14 21.89
C HIS A 12 -7.93 8.02 23.14
N ARG A 13 -8.67 9.13 23.03
CA ARG A 13 -8.91 10.06 24.15
C ARG A 13 -9.62 9.40 25.33
N LEU A 14 -10.47 8.42 25.05
CA LEU A 14 -11.18 7.63 26.07
C LEU A 14 -10.34 6.45 26.60
N GLY A 15 -9.13 6.22 26.09
CA GLY A 15 -8.28 5.08 26.47
C GLY A 15 -8.85 3.73 26.03
N THR A 16 -9.80 3.71 25.09
CA THR A 16 -10.49 2.51 24.61
C THR A 16 -9.84 1.88 23.39
N VAL A 17 -8.94 2.62 22.72
CA VAL A 17 -8.24 2.18 21.51
C VAL A 17 -6.73 2.32 21.73
N PRO A 18 -5.95 1.22 21.63
CA PRO A 18 -4.49 1.28 21.70
C PRO A 18 -3.86 2.07 20.55
N ASP A 19 -2.72 2.70 20.80
CA ASP A 19 -1.97 3.46 19.79
C ASP A 19 -1.67 2.67 18.52
N GLN A 20 -1.34 1.39 18.67
CA GLN A 20 -1.04 0.53 17.53
C GLN A 20 -2.26 0.39 16.61
N THR A 21 -3.45 0.19 17.19
CA THR A 21 -4.70 0.08 16.43
C THR A 21 -5.02 1.37 15.67
N ILE A 22 -4.69 2.54 16.25
CA ILE A 22 -4.87 3.82 15.55
C ILE A 22 -3.94 3.89 14.33
N ARG A 23 -2.66 3.53 14.50
CA ARG A 23 -1.68 3.56 13.41
C ARG A 23 -2.10 2.62 12.29
N ASP A 24 -2.49 1.38 12.62
CA ASP A 24 -2.89 0.37 11.63
C ASP A 24 -4.13 0.81 10.85
N GLU A 25 -5.15 1.33 11.53
CA GLU A 25 -6.39 1.81 10.92
C GLU A 25 -6.16 3.05 10.05
N VAL A 26 -5.38 4.02 10.52
CA VAL A 26 -5.04 5.22 9.75
C VAL A 26 -4.23 4.84 8.50
N TRP A 27 -3.25 3.93 8.64
CA TRP A 27 -2.52 3.40 7.49
C TRP A 27 -3.44 2.71 6.47
N GLY A 28 -4.35 1.85 6.93
CA GLY A 28 -5.33 1.19 6.07
C GLY A 28 -6.23 2.18 5.32
N LEU A 29 -6.64 3.27 5.98
CA LEU A 29 -7.42 4.35 5.34
C LEU A 29 -6.62 5.05 4.24
N PHE A 30 -5.34 5.36 4.47
CA PHE A 30 -4.49 5.99 3.46
C PHE A 30 -4.19 5.05 2.29
N LEU A 31 -3.89 3.78 2.55
CA LEU A 31 -3.70 2.77 1.51
C LEU A 31 -4.95 2.66 0.62
N GLY A 32 -6.14 2.60 1.21
CA GLY A 32 -7.40 2.57 0.47
C GLY A 32 -7.61 3.81 -0.39
N LEU A 33 -7.28 4.99 0.12
CA LEU A 33 -7.37 6.25 -0.62
C LEU A 33 -6.42 6.26 -1.81
N GLU A 34 -5.17 5.85 -1.61
CA GLU A 34 -4.15 5.77 -2.66
C GLU A 34 -4.61 4.82 -3.77
N LEU A 35 -5.06 3.61 -3.44
CA LEU A 35 -5.50 2.63 -4.44
C LEU A 35 -6.74 3.11 -5.20
N ALA A 36 -7.69 3.76 -4.50
CA ALA A 36 -8.88 4.32 -5.14
C ALA A 36 -8.51 5.44 -6.13
N ALA A 37 -7.60 6.34 -5.74
CA ALA A 37 -7.10 7.40 -6.60
C ALA A 37 -6.27 6.85 -7.78
N ALA A 38 -5.54 5.76 -7.55
CA ALA A 38 -4.73 5.12 -8.57
C ALA A 38 -5.57 4.38 -9.62
N ARG A 39 -6.82 3.98 -9.33
CA ARG A 39 -7.70 3.12 -10.18
C ARG A 39 -7.60 3.34 -11.69
N PRO A 40 -7.62 4.58 -12.21
CA PRO A 40 -7.51 4.83 -13.65
C PRO A 40 -6.19 4.33 -14.29
N TYR A 41 -5.12 4.20 -13.51
CA TYR A 41 -3.80 3.81 -13.99
C TYR A 41 -3.55 2.31 -14.04
N TRP A 42 -4.50 1.45 -13.70
CA TRP A 42 -4.24 0.00 -13.66
C TRP A 42 -5.43 -0.86 -14.09
N LEU A 43 -6.59 -0.24 -14.34
CA LEU A 43 -7.75 -0.96 -14.86
C LEU A 43 -7.43 -1.55 -16.24
N GLY A 44 -7.53 -2.88 -16.36
CA GLY A 44 -7.32 -3.58 -17.63
C GLY A 44 -5.86 -3.87 -17.98
N GLN A 45 -4.91 -3.61 -17.07
CA GLN A 45 -3.50 -3.96 -17.28
C GLN A 45 -2.89 -4.70 -16.10
N ARG A 46 -1.75 -5.34 -16.36
CA ARG A 46 -0.92 -5.96 -15.32
C ARG A 46 -0.13 -4.86 -14.61
N VAL A 47 0.03 -4.98 -13.29
CA VAL A 47 0.73 -3.99 -12.46
C VAL A 47 1.92 -4.64 -11.80
N ALA A 48 3.11 -4.08 -11.99
CA ALA A 48 4.29 -4.45 -11.23
C ALA A 48 4.20 -3.84 -9.82
N LEU A 49 4.11 -4.69 -8.79
CA LEU A 49 4.26 -4.31 -7.40
C LEU A 49 5.72 -4.55 -7.00
N ILE A 50 6.48 -3.47 -6.92
CA ILE A 50 7.89 -3.47 -6.51
C ILE A 50 7.97 -3.04 -5.05
N GLY A 51 8.61 -3.83 -4.21
CA GLY A 51 8.76 -3.50 -2.80
C GLY A 51 9.25 -4.68 -1.97
N SER A 52 9.24 -4.49 -0.65
CA SER A 52 9.66 -5.51 0.30
C SER A 52 8.86 -5.43 1.62
N GLY A 53 8.89 -6.52 2.40
CA GLY A 53 8.36 -6.59 3.76
C GLY A 53 6.86 -6.35 3.91
N ASP A 54 6.46 -5.92 5.12
CA ASP A 54 5.06 -5.80 5.53
C ASP A 54 4.28 -4.77 4.70
N ARG A 55 4.94 -3.71 4.23
CA ARG A 55 4.31 -2.73 3.34
C ARG A 55 3.93 -3.37 2.01
N MET A 56 4.85 -4.09 1.36
CA MET A 56 4.53 -4.81 0.12
C MET A 56 3.40 -5.83 0.35
N ALA A 57 3.40 -6.54 1.49
CA ALA A 57 2.33 -7.48 1.83
C ALA A 57 0.96 -6.79 1.99
N ALA A 58 0.91 -5.60 2.58
CA ALA A 58 -0.32 -4.81 2.71
C ALA A 58 -0.86 -4.36 1.34
N TYR A 59 -0.01 -3.80 0.47
CA TYR A 59 -0.40 -3.40 -0.88
C TYR A 59 -0.85 -4.60 -1.71
N ARG A 60 -0.10 -5.71 -1.67
CA ARG A 60 -0.44 -6.97 -2.34
C ARG A 60 -1.84 -7.41 -1.96
N THR A 61 -2.11 -7.51 -0.66
CA THR A 61 -3.42 -7.94 -0.13
C THR A 61 -4.53 -7.00 -0.61
N ALA A 62 -4.36 -5.70 -0.46
CA ALA A 62 -5.37 -4.72 -0.82
C ALA A 62 -5.66 -4.65 -2.33
N MET A 63 -4.63 -4.86 -3.18
CA MET A 63 -4.78 -4.88 -4.63
C MET A 63 -5.37 -6.19 -5.14
N GLN A 64 -5.00 -7.34 -4.55
CA GLN A 64 -5.56 -8.65 -4.91
C GLN A 64 -7.08 -8.70 -4.64
N VAL A 65 -7.54 -8.14 -3.53
CA VAL A 65 -8.98 -8.04 -3.21
C VAL A 65 -9.74 -7.20 -4.24
N GLN A 66 -9.07 -6.28 -4.95
CA GLN A 66 -9.63 -5.48 -6.03
C GLN A 66 -9.56 -6.16 -7.41
N GLY A 67 -9.10 -7.42 -7.46
CA GLY A 67 -9.09 -8.25 -8.68
C GLY A 67 -7.94 -7.94 -9.63
N VAL A 68 -6.82 -7.43 -9.11
CA VAL A 68 -5.77 -6.87 -9.94
C VAL A 68 -4.69 -7.88 -10.25
N LEU A 69 -4.27 -7.87 -11.50
CA LEU A 69 -3.22 -8.73 -12.03
C LEU A 69 -1.87 -8.18 -11.63
N LEU A 70 -1.35 -8.62 -10.49
CA LEU A 70 -0.04 -8.23 -9.98
C LEU A 70 1.09 -9.07 -10.58
N GLU A 71 2.19 -8.41 -10.91
CA GLU A 71 3.52 -9.02 -11.00
C GLU A 71 4.35 -8.47 -9.84
N GLU A 72 5.03 -9.35 -9.12
CA GLU A 72 5.83 -8.91 -7.97
C GLU A 72 7.30 -8.89 -8.35
N ALA A 73 8.01 -7.87 -7.88
CA ALA A 73 9.46 -7.79 -8.02
C ALA A 73 10.09 -7.32 -6.72
N ASP A 74 11.26 -7.86 -6.42
CA ASP A 74 12.08 -7.38 -5.33
C ASP A 74 12.63 -5.98 -5.65
N GLU A 75 12.60 -5.10 -4.66
CA GLU A 75 13.01 -3.70 -4.80
C GLU A 75 14.50 -3.55 -5.10
N GLU A 76 15.35 -4.32 -4.41
CA GLU A 76 16.80 -4.26 -4.59
C GLU A 76 17.19 -4.84 -5.95
N GLU A 77 16.61 -5.97 -6.33
CA GLU A 77 16.84 -6.58 -7.64
C GLU A 77 16.41 -5.66 -8.79
N ALA A 78 15.22 -5.04 -8.69
CA ALA A 78 14.72 -4.11 -9.70
C ALA A 78 15.66 -2.90 -9.85
N MET A 79 16.13 -2.33 -8.74
CA MET A 79 17.08 -1.23 -8.73
C MET A 79 18.43 -1.62 -9.36
N LEU A 80 18.99 -2.75 -8.96
CA LEU A 80 20.25 -3.26 -9.51
C LEU A 80 20.15 -3.58 -11.01
N ALA A 81 19.03 -4.12 -11.46
CA ALA A 81 18.77 -4.37 -12.87
C ALA A 81 18.80 -3.06 -13.68
N GLY A 82 18.19 -1.99 -13.16
CA GLY A 82 18.26 -0.65 -13.77
C GLY A 82 19.68 -0.12 -13.90
N PHE A 83 20.49 -0.23 -12.84
CA PHE A 83 21.90 0.21 -12.89
C PHE A 83 22.74 -0.59 -13.89
N ARG A 84 22.52 -1.91 -13.99
CA ARG A 84 23.20 -2.76 -14.99
C ARG A 84 22.80 -2.36 -16.41
N ALA A 85 21.52 -2.07 -16.63
CA ALA A 85 21.02 -1.65 -17.94
C ALA A 85 21.66 -0.34 -18.42
N ILE A 86 21.83 0.65 -17.52
CA ILE A 86 22.48 1.93 -17.88
C ILE A 86 23.99 1.76 -18.10
N ARG A 87 24.67 0.87 -17.37
CA ARG A 87 26.11 0.63 -17.54
C ARG A 87 26.45 -0.14 -18.83
N GLY A 88 25.52 -0.97 -19.30
CA GLY A 88 25.69 -1.74 -20.53
C GLY A 88 25.30 -0.98 -21.82
N ALA A 89 24.82 0.26 -21.70
CA ALA A 89 24.47 1.16 -22.79
C ALA A 89 25.61 2.16 -23.06
#